data_AF-A0A966CHT7-F1
#
_entry.id   AF-A0A966CHT7-F1
#
_cell.length_a   1.000
_cell.length_b   1.000
_cell.length_c   1.000
_cell.angle_alpha   90.00
_cell.angle_beta   90.00
_cell.angle_gamma   90.00
#
_symmetry.space_group_name_H-M   'P 1'
#
loop_
_entity.id
_entity.type
_entity.pdbx_description
1 polymer ?
#
loop_
_entity_poly.entity_id
_entity_poly.type
_entity_poly.pdbx_seq_one_letter_code
_entity_poly.pdbx_strand_id
1 'polypeptide(L)'
;MSQGYKYRAQILLEPEQHKKLAEIAARENRSVSDVVREAVAEYVVAQEKRRDEQKEVFARIRQLHARILERRGGKPIEIDTVELINQMREERDNEILARMGTLEDDRR
;
A
#
# COMPACT_ATOMS: atom_id res chain seq x y z
N MET A 1 -12.08 35.79 9.33
CA MET A 1 -10.64 35.46 9.41
C MET A 1 -10.36 35.01 10.84
N SER A 2 -10.39 33.70 11.14
CA SER A 2 -9.93 33.25 12.45
C SER A 2 -8.41 33.28 12.43
N GLN A 3 -7.79 34.22 13.16
CA GLN A 3 -6.39 34.06 13.51
C GLN A 3 -6.31 32.87 14.48
N GLY A 4 -6.08 31.68 13.94
CA GLY A 4 -5.86 30.49 14.73
C GLY A 4 -4.58 30.64 15.56
N TYR A 5 -4.68 30.40 16.86
CA TYR A 5 -3.53 30.38 17.75
C TYR A 5 -2.49 29.36 17.24
N LYS A 6 -1.23 29.79 17.11
CA LYS A 6 -0.11 28.91 16.75
C LYS A 6 0.60 28.48 18.03
N TYR A 7 0.89 27.18 18.14
CA TYR A 7 1.71 26.64 19.23
C TYR A 7 3.17 26.63 18.84
N ARG A 8 4.05 27.01 19.78
CA ARG A 8 5.50 26.92 19.58
C ARG A 8 5.95 25.50 19.96
N ALA A 9 6.53 24.80 18.99
CA ALA A 9 7.21 23.54 19.21
C ALA A 9 8.72 23.72 18.96
N GLN A 10 9.55 23.12 19.80
CA GLN A 10 10.98 22.96 19.52
C GLN A 10 11.17 21.59 18.87
N ILE A 11 11.72 21.58 17.66
CA ILE A 11 11.95 20.36 16.88
C ILE A 11 13.45 20.20 16.74
N LEU A 12 13.97 19.05 17.16
CA LEU A 12 15.35 18.68 16.91
C LEU A 12 15.42 18.15 15.46
N LEU A 13 16.26 18.79 14.66
CA LEU A 13 16.48 18.42 13.26
C LEU A 13 17.92 17.96 13.07
N GLU A 14 18.11 17.04 12.14
CA GLU A 14 19.44 16.72 11.66
C GLU A 14 20.07 17.94 10.97
N PRO A 15 21.41 18.11 11.03
CA PRO A 15 22.08 19.27 10.42
C PRO A 15 21.75 19.45 8.94
N GLU A 16 21.64 18.35 8.18
CA GLU A 16 21.29 18.38 6.77
C GLU A 16 19.85 18.86 6.52
N GLN A 17 18.91 18.48 7.39
CA GLN A 17 17.51 18.91 7.29
C GLN A 17 17.39 20.40 7.54
N HIS A 18 18.05 20.90 8.59
CA HIS A 18 18.08 22.33 8.89
C HIS A 18 18.67 23.13 7.71
N LYS A 19 19.79 22.66 7.14
CA LYS A 19 20.42 23.29 5.97
C LYS A 19 19.46 23.37 4.78
N LYS A 20 18.83 22.25 4.41
CA LYS A 20 17.87 22.22 3.29
C LYS A 20 16.67 23.13 3.52
N LEU A 21 16.10 23.14 4.73
CA LEU A 21 14.99 24.02 5.07
C LEU A 21 15.37 25.50 4.99
N ALA A 22 16.59 25.86 5.43
CA ALA A 22 17.11 27.22 5.33
C ALA A 22 17.32 27.64 3.86
N GLU A 23 17.86 26.75 3.01
CA GLU A 23 18.03 27.01 1.58
C GLU A 23 16.69 27.23 0.87
N ILE A 24 15.69 26.39 1.16
CA ILE A 24 14.32 26.54 0.62
C ILE A 24 13.71 27.86 1.06
N ALA A 25 13.78 28.16 2.36
CA ALA A 25 13.26 29.40 2.94
C ALA A 25 13.90 30.65 2.31
N ALA A 26 15.22 30.63 2.12
CA ALA A 26 15.96 31.71 1.47
C ALA A 26 15.55 31.88 0.00
N ARG A 27 15.46 30.78 -0.76
CA ARG A 27 15.05 30.80 -2.17
C ARG A 27 13.64 31.34 -2.38
N GLU A 28 12.74 31.06 -1.44
CA GLU A 28 11.32 31.46 -1.51
C GLU A 28 11.02 32.76 -0.79
N ASN A 29 12.02 33.40 -0.17
CA ASN A 29 11.86 34.61 0.65
C ASN A 29 10.82 34.44 1.77
N ARG A 30 10.88 33.30 2.46
CA ARG A 30 9.96 32.87 3.53
C ARG A 30 10.74 32.57 4.80
N SER A 31 10.05 32.49 5.94
CA SER A 31 10.70 32.02 7.17
C SER A 31 10.85 30.50 7.16
N VAL A 32 11.91 29.98 7.80
CA VAL A 32 12.08 28.53 8.02
C VAL A 32 10.86 27.95 8.75
N SER A 33 10.26 28.71 9.67
CA SER A 33 9.05 28.30 10.36
C SER A 33 7.82 28.19 9.45
N ASP A 34 7.73 28.98 8.37
CA ASP A 34 6.66 28.83 7.37
C ASP A 34 6.85 27.55 6.56
N VAL A 35 8.07 27.30 6.09
CA VAL A 35 8.40 26.09 5.31
C VAL A 35 8.16 24.83 6.15
N VAL A 36 8.59 24.83 7.41
CA VAL A 36 8.35 23.70 8.33
C VAL A 36 6.86 23.49 8.56
N ARG A 37 6.08 24.56 8.75
CA ARG A 37 4.62 24.43 8.95
C ARG A 37 3.93 23.85 7.73
N GLU A 38 4.31 24.27 6.53
CA GLU A 38 3.77 23.72 5.28
C GLU A 38 4.09 22.24 5.15
N ALA A 39 5.36 21.85 5.33
CA ALA A 39 5.77 20.45 5.27
C ALA A 39 5.02 19.56 6.28
N VAL A 40 4.80 20.07 7.50
CA VAL A 40 4.01 19.37 8.52
C VAL A 40 2.54 19.27 8.11
N ALA A 41 1.94 20.33 7.57
CA ALA A 41 0.55 20.32 7.13
C ALA A 41 0.33 19.32 5.98
N GLU A 42 1.21 19.31 4.98
CA GLU A 42 1.17 18.34 3.88
C GLU A 42 1.31 16.90 4.38
N TYR A 43 2.25 16.66 5.30
CA TYR A 43 2.44 15.34 5.89
C TYR A 43 1.19 14.85 6.62
N VAL A 44 0.55 15.70 7.43
CA VAL A 44 -0.67 15.32 8.18
C VAL A 44 -1.80 14.94 7.22
N VAL A 45 -2.07 15.76 6.20
CA VAL A 45 -3.11 15.47 5.20
C VAL A 45 -2.81 14.16 4.46
N ALA A 46 -1.55 13.93 4.07
CA ALA A 46 -1.15 12.71 3.40
C ALA A 46 -1.34 11.46 4.29
N GLN A 47 -1.06 11.56 5.59
CA GLN A 47 -1.26 10.46 6.53
C GLN A 47 -2.74 10.16 6.77
N GLU A 48 -3.59 11.19 6.88
CA GLU A 48 -5.03 11.01 7.01
C GLU A 48 -5.61 10.30 5.78
N LYS A 49 -5.24 10.75 4.58
CA LYS A 49 -5.67 10.12 3.32
C LYS A 49 -5.26 8.65 3.25
N ARG A 50 -3.99 8.32 3.56
CA ARG A 50 -3.52 6.93 3.60
C ARG A 50 -4.30 6.08 4.59
N ARG A 51 -4.61 6.64 5.76
CA ARG A 51 -5.38 5.94 6.79
C ARG A 51 -6.81 5.66 6.31
N ASP A 52 -7.44 6.59 5.62
CA ASP A 52 -8.79 6.41 5.10
C ASP A 52 -8.83 5.42 3.93
N GLU A 53 -7.86 5.48 3.02
CA GLU A 53 -7.67 4.46 1.97
C GLU A 53 -7.50 3.05 2.57
N GLN A 54 -6.69 2.91 3.62
CA GLN A 54 -6.53 1.64 4.33
C GLN A 54 -7.85 1.16 4.93
N LYS A 55 -8.61 2.03 5.59
CA LYS A 55 -9.93 1.68 6.14
C LYS A 55 -10.88 1.21 5.04
N GLU A 56 -10.90 1.86 3.89
CA GLU A 56 -11.73 1.45 2.77
C GLU A 56 -11.34 0.07 2.23
N VAL A 57 -10.05 -0.21 2.10
CA VAL A 57 -9.56 -1.54 1.68
C VAL A 57 -10.01 -2.60 2.68
N PHE A 58 -9.83 -2.36 3.99
CA PHE A 58 -10.30 -3.28 5.02
C PHE A 58 -11.83 -3.46 5.00
N ALA A 59 -12.60 -2.40 4.76
CA ALA A 59 -14.04 -2.49 4.63
C ALA A 59 -14.44 -3.36 3.43
N ARG A 60 -13.78 -3.20 2.28
CA ARG A 60 -14.01 -4.04 1.09
C ARG A 60 -13.65 -5.50 1.34
N ILE A 61 -12.54 -5.78 2.02
CA ILE A 61 -12.15 -7.15 2.40
C ILE A 61 -13.22 -7.78 3.31
N ARG A 62 -13.72 -7.05 4.31
CA ARG A 62 -14.79 -7.53 5.19
C ARG A 62 -16.08 -7.84 4.42
N GLN A 63 -16.48 -6.97 3.49
CA GLN A 63 -17.66 -7.21 2.64
C GLN A 63 -17.48 -8.42 1.72
N LEU A 64 -16.28 -8.62 1.16
CA LEU A 64 -15.97 -9.80 0.36
C LEU A 64 -16.05 -11.07 1.22
N HIS A 65 -15.44 -11.04 2.40
CA HIS A 65 -15.46 -12.17 3.33
C HIS A 65 -16.89 -12.54 3.75
N ALA A 66 -17.72 -11.55 4.09
CA ALA A 66 -19.13 -11.78 4.43
C ALA A 66 -19.90 -12.45 3.28
N ARG A 67 -19.71 -11.99 2.03
CA ARG A 67 -20.33 -12.61 0.84
C ARG A 67 -19.87 -14.05 0.60
N ILE A 68 -18.59 -14.34 0.85
CA ILE A 68 -18.06 -15.71 0.70
C ILE A 68 -18.67 -16.63 1.76
N LEU A 69 -18.74 -16.17 3.01
CA LEU A 69 -19.37 -16.93 4.09
C LEU A 69 -20.85 -17.17 3.81
N GLU A 70 -21.60 -16.15 3.40
CA GLU A 70 -23.02 -16.27 3.07
C GLU A 70 -23.26 -17.31 1.97
N ARG A 71 -22.49 -17.26 0.87
CA ARG A 71 -22.54 -18.26 -0.21
C ARG A 71 -22.25 -19.68 0.25
N ARG A 72 -21.47 -19.84 1.32
CA ARG A 72 -21.07 -21.14 1.89
C ARG A 72 -21.92 -21.55 3.10
N GLY A 73 -23.04 -20.87 3.35
CA GLY A 73 -23.92 -21.18 4.48
C GLY A 73 -23.25 -20.91 5.84
N GLY A 74 -22.36 -19.92 5.90
CA GLY A 74 -21.64 -19.50 7.10
C GLY A 74 -20.36 -20.28 7.39
N LYS A 75 -19.98 -21.25 6.55
CA LYS A 75 -18.77 -22.05 6.76
C LYS A 75 -17.53 -21.39 6.19
N PRO A 76 -16.42 -21.32 6.95
CA PRO A 76 -15.13 -20.86 6.45
C PRO A 76 -14.65 -21.66 5.23
N ILE A 77 -13.65 -21.11 4.53
CA ILE A 77 -12.99 -21.84 3.45
C ILE A 77 -12.11 -22.93 4.07
N GLU A 78 -12.57 -24.17 4.01
CA GLU A 78 -11.74 -25.34 4.24
C GLU A 78 -11.01 -25.65 2.94
N ILE A 79 -9.70 -25.44 2.93
CA ILE A 79 -8.82 -25.80 1.81
C ILE A 79 -7.90 -26.91 2.33
N ASP A 80 -7.95 -28.08 1.71
CA ASP A 80 -6.86 -29.04 1.84
C ASP A 80 -5.68 -28.52 1.01
N THR A 81 -4.68 -27.98 1.69
CA THR A 81 -3.53 -27.36 1.04
C THR A 81 -2.66 -28.39 0.32
N VAL A 82 -2.63 -29.64 0.80
CA VAL A 82 -1.84 -30.71 0.18
C VAL A 82 -2.50 -31.14 -1.12
N GLU A 83 -3.82 -31.35 -1.10
CA GLU A 83 -4.57 -31.68 -2.31
C GLU A 83 -4.47 -30.59 -3.37
N LEU A 84 -4.63 -29.32 -2.97
CA LEU A 84 -4.51 -28.18 -3.87
C LEU A 84 -3.12 -28.10 -4.53
N ILE A 85 -2.04 -28.31 -3.75
CA ILE A 85 -0.67 -28.30 -4.30
C ILE A 85 -0.48 -29.45 -5.29
N ASN A 86 -1.04 -30.63 -5.02
CA ASN A 86 -0.93 -31.77 -5.93
C ASN A 86 -1.67 -31.51 -7.23
N GLN A 87 -2.89 -30.96 -7.19
CA GLN A 87 -3.64 -30.56 -8.38
C GLN A 87 -2.85 -29.53 -9.22
N MET A 88 -2.27 -28.51 -8.59
CA MET A 88 -1.44 -27.52 -9.28
C MET A 88 -0.19 -28.13 -9.93
N ARG A 89 0.41 -29.17 -9.31
CA ARG A 89 1.56 -29.88 -9.89
C ARG A 89 1.15 -30.69 -11.11
N GLU A 90 0.05 -31.42 -11.03
CA GLU A 90 -0.46 -32.21 -12.16
C GLU A 90 -0.84 -31.31 -13.34
N GLU A 91 -1.53 -30.19 -13.10
CA GLU A 91 -1.83 -29.19 -14.13
C GLU A 91 -0.54 -28.68 -14.78
N ARG A 92 0.48 -28.38 -13.97
CA ARG A 92 1.76 -27.88 -14.47
C ARG A 92 2.52 -28.93 -15.27
N ASP A 93 2.54 -30.18 -14.83
CA ASP A 93 3.21 -31.26 -15.54
C ASP A 93 2.52 -31.53 -16.88
N ASN A 94 1.19 -31.47 -16.92
CA ASN A 94 0.40 -31.56 -18.15
C ASN A 94 0.69 -30.39 -19.12
N GLU A 95 0.81 -29.15 -18.62
CA GLU A 95 1.23 -28.01 -19.44
C GLU A 95 2.63 -28.19 -20.04
N ILE A 96 3.57 -28.70 -19.24
CA ILE A 96 4.96 -28.94 -19.67
C ILE A 96 4.99 -30.02 -20.75
N LEU A 97 4.28 -31.13 -20.55
CA LEU A 97 4.18 -32.22 -21.52
C LEU A 97 3.51 -31.76 -22.82
N ALA A 98 2.44 -30.97 -22.73
CA ALA A 98 1.79 -30.39 -23.90
C ALA A 98 2.74 -29.49 -24.71
N ARG A 99 3.54 -28.66 -24.03
CA ARG A 99 4.58 -27.83 -24.69
C ARG A 99 5.72 -28.65 -25.28
N MET A 100 6.12 -29.75 -24.63
CA MET A 100 7.17 -30.62 -25.15
C MET A 100 6.71 -31.39 -26.40
N GLY A 101 5.48 -31.90 -26.41
CA GLY A 101 4.91 -32.56 -27.59
C GLY A 101 4.84 -31.65 -28.82
N THR A 102 4.51 -30.36 -28.63
CA THR A 102 4.52 -29.38 -29.74
C THR A 102 5.93 -29.08 -30.29
N LEU A 103 6.99 -29.26 -29.49
CA LEU A 103 8.38 -29.05 -29.93
C LEU A 103 8.95 -30.27 -30.68
N GLU A 104 8.37 -31.46 -30.50
CA GLU A 104 8.76 -32.68 -31.20
C GLU A 104 8.09 -32.81 -32.57
N ASP A 105 6.86 -32.30 -32.75
CA ASP A 105 6.17 -32.28 -34.05
C ASP A 105 6.78 -31.26 -35.04
N ASP A 106 7.34 -30.14 -34.58
CA ASP A 106 8.02 -29.13 -35.42
C ASP A 106 9.40 -29.60 -35.97
N ARG A 107 9.87 -30.79 -35.59
CA ARG A 107 11.16 -31.37 -36.02
C ARG A 107 11.04 -32.53 -37.02
N ARG A 108 9.85 -32.83 -37.53
CA ARG A 108 9.61 -33.82 -38.60
C ARG A 108 9.23 -33.15 -39.92
#